data_AF-A0A1C5LN00-F1
#
_entry.id   AF-A0A1C5LN00-F1
#
_cell.length_a   1.000
_cell.length_b   1.000
_cell.length_c   1.000
_cell.angle_alpha   90.00
_cell.angle_beta   90.00
_cell.angle_gamma   90.00
#
_symmetry.space_group_name_H-M   'P 1'
#
loop_
_entity.id
_entity.type
_entity.pdbx_description
1 polymer ?
#
loop_
_entity_poly.entity_id
_entity_poly.type
_entity_poly.pdbx_seq_one_letter_code
_entity_poly.pdbx_strand_id
1 'polypeptide(L)' 'MNQGVFLSIPKSDIKFFKELAKKMGWDIDIREDFLKDYIASRPKKVNLSEEEIIAELKTIRYGE' A
#
# COMPACT_ATOMS: atom_id res chain seq x y z
N MET A 1 23.04 -7.52 -2.43
CA MET A 1 21.67 -7.81 -2.91
C MET A 1 20.96 -8.53 -1.78
N ASN A 2 19.98 -7.90 -1.13
CA ASN A 2 19.18 -8.60 -0.12
C ASN A 2 18.13 -9.43 -0.85
N GLN A 3 18.23 -10.76 -0.76
CA GLN A 3 17.24 -11.68 -1.28
C GLN A 3 16.06 -11.71 -0.30
N GLY A 4 14.97 -11.03 -0.63
CA GLY A 4 13.71 -11.14 0.09
C GLY A 4 12.90 -12.34 -0.38
N VAL A 5 12.13 -12.96 0.52
CA VAL A 5 11.23 -14.06 0.22
C VAL A 5 9.80 -13.65 0.55
N PHE A 6 8.86 -13.93 -0.35
CA PHE A 6 7.44 -13.71 -0.11
C PHE A 6 6.80 -14.97 0.46
N LEU A 7 6.15 -14.82 1.62
CA LEU A 7 5.44 -15.90 2.30
C LEU A 7 3.96 -15.55 2.45
N SER A 8 3.10 -16.51 2.13
CA SER A 8 1.65 -16.40 2.33
C SER A 8 1.30 -16.96 3.70
N ILE A 9 1.22 -16.08 4.69
CA ILE A 9 0.92 -16.45 6.09
C ILE A 9 -0.55 -16.13 6.38
N PRO A 10 -1.33 -17.06 6.97
CA PRO A 10 -2.68 -16.77 7.41
C PRO A 10 -2.72 -15.59 8.39
N LYS A 11 -3.75 -14.74 8.28
CA LYS A 11 -3.85 -13.52 9.11
C LYS A 11 -3.83 -13.80 10.61
N SER A 12 -4.39 -14.93 11.05
CA SER A 12 -4.38 -15.37 12.45
C SER A 12 -2.96 -15.56 12.99
N ASP A 13 -2.02 -15.96 12.13
CA ASP A 13 -0.70 -16.44 12.52
C ASP A 13 0.38 -15.36 12.36
N ILE A 14 0.03 -14.22 11.75
CA ILE A 14 0.93 -13.06 11.55
C ILE A 14 1.56 -12.63 12.87
N LYS A 15 0.79 -12.61 13.97
CA LYS A 15 1.31 -12.20 15.28
C LYS A 15 2.41 -13.13 15.78
N PHE A 16 2.26 -14.43 15.57
CA PHE A 16 3.27 -15.43 15.94
C PHE A 16 4.51 -15.30 15.04
N PHE A 17 4.29 -15.11 13.74
CA PHE A 17 5.39 -14.93 12.79
C PHE A 17 6.21 -13.65 13.06
N LYS A 18 5.58 -12.56 13.50
CA LYS A 18 6.28 -11.34 13.93
C LYS A 18 7.26 -11.61 15.07
N GLU A 19 6.85 -12.38 16.07
CA GLU A 19 7.72 -12.77 17.18
C GLU A 19 8.88 -13.67 16.73
N LEU A 20 8.61 -14.59 15.80
CA LEU A 20 9.64 -15.42 15.20
C LEU A 20 10.67 -14.57 14.44
N ALA A 21 10.20 -13.68 13.55
CA ALA A 21 11.06 -12.79 12.77
C ALA A 21 11.94 -11.92 13.69
N LYS A 22 11.36 -11.35 14.74
CA LYS A 22 12.08 -10.57 15.75
C LYS A 22 13.18 -11.38 16.43
N LYS A 23 12.90 -12.64 16.81
CA LYS A 23 13.91 -13.53 17.42
C LYS A 23 15.02 -13.91 16.44
N MET A 24 14.70 -14.04 15.16
CA MET A 24 15.64 -14.40 14.11
C MET A 24 16.41 -13.19 13.54
N GLY A 25 16.07 -11.97 13.95
CA GLY A 25 16.66 -10.75 13.41
C GLY A 25 16.28 -10.49 11.95
N TRP A 26 15.11 -10.97 11.51
CA TRP A 26 14.61 -10.75 10.16
C TRP A 26 13.73 -9.50 10.11
N ASP A 27 13.94 -8.68 9.09
CA ASP A 27 12.99 -7.64 8.72
C ASP A 27 11.82 -8.24 7.94
N ILE A 28 10.62 -7.80 8.30
CA ILE A 28 9.37 -8.28 7.71
C ILE A 28 8.48 -7.10 7.33
N ASP A 29 8.08 -7.08 6.06
CA ASP A 29 7.12 -6.11 5.55
C ASP A 29 5.78 -6.80 5.28
N ILE A 30 4.70 -6.24 5.81
CA ILE A 30 3.34 -6.77 5.63
C ILE A 30 2.59 -5.86 4.67
N ARG A 31 1.78 -6.45 3.78
CA ARG A 31 0.96 -5.72 2.78
C ARG A 31 0.10 -4.60 3.37
N GLU A 32 -0.35 -4.75 4.61
CA GLU A 32 -1.15 -3.73 5.30
C GLU A 32 -0.32 -2.48 5.63
N ASP A 33 0.99 -2.62 5.84
CA ASP A 33 1.89 -1.50 6.08
C ASP A 33 2.13 -0.72 4.77
N PHE A 34 2.30 -1.41 3.64
CA PHE A 34 2.34 -0.77 2.31
C PHE A 34 1.09 0.07 2.00
N LEU A 35 -0.10 -0.39 2.40
CA LEU A 35 -1.33 0.36 2.18
C LEU A 35 -1.36 1.66 3.00
N LYS A 36 -0.89 1.61 4.25
CA LYS A 36 -0.79 2.80 5.10
C LYS A 36 0.21 3.80 4.53
N ASP A 37 1.37 3.33 4.10
CA ASP A 37 2.40 4.17 3.51
C ASP A 37 1.91 4.81 2.21
N TYR A 38 1.18 4.04 1.39
CA TYR A 38 0.54 4.57 0.18
C TYR A 38 -0.53 5.63 0.48
N ILE A 39 -1.33 5.44 1.53
CA ILE A 39 -2.31 6.47 1.96
C ILE A 39 -1.58 7.71 2.47
N ALA A 40 -0.49 7.54 3.22
CA ALA A 40 0.31 8.64 3.74
C ALA A 40 1.06 9.41 2.64
N SER A 41 1.48 8.73 1.57
CA SER A 41 2.15 9.33 0.41
C SER A 41 1.20 10.10 -0.51
N ARG A 42 -0.11 10.08 -0.25
CA ARG A 42 -1.08 10.80 -1.08
C ARG A 42 -0.81 12.31 -1.01
N PRO A 43 -0.79 13.01 -2.15
CA PRO A 43 -0.68 14.46 -2.16
C PRO A 43 -1.87 15.08 -1.41
N LYS A 44 -1.61 15.89 -0.38
CA LYS A 44 -2.66 16.53 0.44
C LYS A 44 -3.14 17.87 -0.11
N LYS A 45 -2.32 18.50 -0.94
CA LYS A 45 -2.65 19.75 -1.64
C LYS A 45 -2.56 19.46 -3.13
N VAL A 46 -3.66 18.94 -3.66
CA VAL A 46 -3.85 18.84 -5.09
C VAL A 46 -4.61 20.11 -5.49
N ASN A 47 -4.00 20.95 -6.34
CA ASN A 47 -4.72 22.05 -6.99
C ASN A 47 -5.52 21.46 -8.16
N LEU A 48 -6.49 20.61 -7.86
CA LEU A 48 -7.46 20.09 -8.81
C LEU A 48 -8.82 20.41 -8.23
N SER A 49 -9.62 21.15 -8.97
CA SER A 49 -11.01 21.39 -8.60
C SER A 49 -11.83 20.13 -8.85
N GLU A 50 -12.96 19.97 -8.14
CA GLU A 50 -13.85 18.82 -8.36
C GLU A 50 -14.36 18.78 -9.82
N GLU A 51 -14.53 19.95 -10.44
CA GLU A 51 -14.95 20.10 -11.82
C GLU A 51 -13.90 19.58 -12.81
N GLU A 52 -12.60 19.86 -12.57
CA GLU A 52 -11.50 19.35 -13.40
C GLU A 52 -11.40 17.82 -13.33
N ILE A 53 -11.57 17.23 -12.14
CA ILE A 53 -11.57 15.77 -11.94
C ILE A 53 -12.73 15.12 -12.71
N ILE A 54 -13.92 15.71 -12.63
CA ILE A 54 -15.12 15.20 -13.32
C ILE A 54 -14.97 15.34 -14.84
N ALA A 55 -14.38 16.44 -15.32
CA ALA A 55 -14.10 16.63 -16.74
C ALA A 55 -13.15 15.55 -17.26
N GLU A 56 -12.01 15.32 -16.61
CA GLU A 56 -11.07 14.25 -16.99
C GLU A 56 -11.72 12.87 -16.98
N LEU A 57 -12.53 12.56 -15.95
CA LEU A 57 -13.26 11.30 -15.89
C LEU A 57 -14.27 11.14 -17.02
N LYS A 58 -14.98 12.21 -17.38
CA LYS A 58 -15.92 12.20 -18.51
C LYS A 58 -15.19 11.99 -19.83
N THR A 59 -14.09 12.69 -20.05
CA THR A 59 -13.28 12.53 -21.27
C THR A 59 -12.71 11.12 -21.39
N ILE A 60 -12.19 10.53 -20.32
CA ILE A 60 -11.65 9.16 -20.36
C ILE A 60 -12.77 8.12 -20.56
N ARG A 61 -13.93 8.29 -19.90
CA ARG A 61 -15.01 7.29 -19.90
C ARG A 61 -15.93 7.38 -21.12
N TYR A 62 -16.16 8.59 -21.63
CA TYR A 62 -17.14 8.87 -22.69
C TYR A 62 -16.52 9.52 -23.93
N GLY A 63 -15.25 9.93 -23.89
CA GLY A 63 -14.56 10.53 -25.04
C GLY A 63 -14.99 11.96 -25.37
N GLU A 64 -15.68 12.65 -24.45
CA GLU A 64 -16.11 14.06 -24.59
C GLU A 64 -15.12 15.05 -23.98
#